data_AF-A0A924ZFE2-F1
#
_entry.id   AF-A0A924ZFE2-F1
#
_cell.length_a   1.000
_cell.length_b   1.000
_cell.length_c   1.000
_cell.angle_alpha   90.00
_cell.angle_beta   90.00
_cell.angle_gamma   90.00
#
_symmetry.space_group_name_H-M   'P 1'
#
loop_
_entity.id
_entity.type
_entity.pdbx_description
1 polymer ?
#
loop_
_entity_poly.entity_id
_entity_poly.type
_entity_poly.pdbx_seq_one_letter_code
_entity_poly.pdbx_strand_id
1 'polypeptide(L)'
;LATVHRAENTDAPERLRTIVAALAALAGEIDVVWPMHPRTRNVLAQMGMAVDSASGMHCVGPLGYLDMIEMEQAAQMVVTDSGGVQKETFFFGKPCVTLRDETEWVELIESGWNRLAPPTSVAALRASFQAALGSVGAPVRPYGEGDAAHRIARVLLGAAA
;
A
#
# COMPACT_ATOMS: atom_id res chain seq x y z
N LEU A 1 -4.27 -4.61 -4.67
CA LEU A 1 -4.16 -4.96 -3.24
C LEU A 1 -4.23 -3.67 -2.41
N ALA A 2 -4.98 -3.67 -1.32
CA ALA A 2 -5.03 -2.55 -0.37
C ALA A 2 -4.52 -2.98 1.01
N THR A 3 -3.72 -2.14 1.67
CA THR A 3 -3.32 -2.34 3.06
C THR A 3 -3.45 -1.04 3.84
N VAL A 4 -4.24 -1.06 4.92
CA VAL A 4 -4.47 0.11 5.77
C VAL A 4 -4.42 -0.34 7.22
N HIS A 5 -3.33 0.02 7.91
CA HIS A 5 -3.08 -0.43 9.28
C HIS A 5 -2.35 0.59 10.15
N ARG A 6 -1.94 1.75 9.61
CA ARG A 6 -1.33 2.80 10.43
C ARG A 6 -2.38 3.50 11.29
N ALA A 7 -2.01 3.76 12.54
CA ALA A 7 -2.86 4.47 13.50
C ALA A 7 -3.33 5.83 12.97
N GLU A 8 -2.48 6.55 12.21
CA GLU A 8 -2.85 7.83 11.59
C GLU A 8 -4.08 7.75 10.67
N ASN A 9 -4.36 6.57 10.10
CA ASN A 9 -5.53 6.30 9.29
C ASN A 9 -6.62 5.57 10.08
N THR A 10 -6.27 4.49 10.79
CA THR A 10 -7.27 3.63 11.46
C THR A 10 -7.88 4.27 12.70
N ASP A 11 -7.16 5.18 13.37
CA ASP A 11 -7.64 5.88 14.57
C ASP A 11 -8.20 7.27 14.23
N ALA A 12 -8.25 7.63 12.95
CA ALA A 12 -8.80 8.90 12.45
C ALA A 12 -10.07 8.63 11.62
N PRO A 13 -11.28 8.70 12.22
CA PRO A 13 -12.52 8.31 11.56
C PRO A 13 -12.76 8.98 10.20
N GLU A 14 -12.45 10.27 10.06
CA GLU A 14 -12.64 10.97 8.78
C GLU A 14 -11.71 10.48 7.67
N ARG A 15 -10.44 10.18 8.01
CA ARG A 15 -9.49 9.59 7.05
C ARG A 15 -9.93 8.20 6.66
N LEU A 16 -10.32 7.38 7.64
CA LEU A 16 -10.79 6.02 7.38
C LEU A 16 -12.05 6.01 6.51
N ARG A 17 -13.03 6.89 6.76
CA ARG A 17 -14.21 7.04 5.88
C ARG A 17 -13.81 7.39 4.45
N THR A 18 -12.89 8.32 4.31
CA THR A 18 -12.40 8.78 3.00
C THR A 18 -11.73 7.64 2.24
N ILE A 19 -10.86 6.88 2.91
CA ILE A 19 -10.17 5.72 2.33
C ILE A 19 -11.20 4.67 1.90
N VAL A 20 -12.10 4.27 2.79
CA VAL A 20 -13.11 3.23 2.51
C VAL A 20 -14.00 3.63 1.34
N ALA A 21 -14.47 4.88 1.30
CA ALA A 21 -15.31 5.37 0.21
C ALA A 21 -14.56 5.40 -1.13
N ALA A 22 -13.27 5.77 -1.11
CA ALA A 22 -12.44 5.75 -2.32
C ALA A 22 -12.15 4.33 -2.80
N LEU A 23 -11.86 3.39 -1.89
CA LEU A 23 -11.65 1.97 -2.20
C LEU A 23 -12.93 1.31 -2.71
N ALA A 24 -14.08 1.59 -2.11
CA ALA A 24 -15.37 1.08 -2.57
C ALA A 24 -15.74 1.62 -3.96
N ALA A 25 -15.40 2.88 -4.26
CA ALA A 25 -15.56 3.40 -5.61
C ALA A 25 -14.63 2.70 -6.62
N LEU A 26 -13.38 2.43 -6.24
CA LEU A 26 -12.43 1.67 -7.06
C LEU A 26 -12.89 0.21 -7.28
N ALA A 27 -13.50 -0.40 -6.25
CA ALA A 27 -14.04 -1.75 -6.30
C ALA A 27 -15.14 -1.95 -7.35
N GLY A 28 -15.84 -0.87 -7.73
CA GLY A 28 -16.80 -0.88 -8.84
C GLY A 28 -16.15 -0.98 -10.24
N GLU A 29 -14.83 -0.81 -10.33
CA GLU A 29 -14.06 -0.80 -11.58
C GLU A 29 -13.09 -1.99 -11.66
N ILE A 30 -12.42 -2.32 -10.56
CA ILE A 30 -11.48 -3.44 -10.43
C ILE A 30 -11.60 -4.09 -9.05
N ASP A 31 -11.32 -5.40 -8.94
CA ASP A 31 -11.34 -6.07 -7.64
C ASP A 31 -10.32 -5.48 -6.66
N VAL A 32 -10.80 -5.11 -5.47
CA VAL A 32 -10.01 -4.61 -4.35
C VAL A 32 -9.96 -5.68 -3.26
N VAL A 33 -8.81 -6.33 -3.12
CA VAL A 33 -8.55 -7.20 -1.97
C VAL A 33 -7.90 -6.39 -0.85
N TRP A 34 -8.50 -6.41 0.34
CA TRP A 34 -8.00 -5.71 1.53
C TRP A 34 -7.87 -6.67 2.71
N PRO A 35 -6.67 -7.22 2.97
CA PRO A 35 -6.36 -7.92 4.20
C PRO A 35 -6.52 -6.98 5.41
N MET A 36 -7.50 -7.27 6.25
CA MET A 36 -7.93 -6.36 7.30
C MET A 36 -7.73 -6.95 8.68
N HIS A 37 -7.02 -6.22 9.55
CA HIS A 37 -6.87 -6.59 10.94
C HIS A 37 -8.22 -6.51 11.68
N PRO A 38 -8.54 -7.43 12.61
CA PRO A 38 -9.78 -7.40 13.39
C PRO A 38 -10.05 -6.05 14.07
N ARG A 39 -8.99 -5.36 14.52
CA ARG A 39 -9.09 -3.99 15.08
C ARG A 39 -9.74 -3.02 14.10
N THR A 40 -9.25 -2.93 12.87
CA THR A 40 -9.79 -2.02 11.85
C THR A 40 -11.23 -2.40 11.50
N ARG A 41 -11.53 -3.70 11.40
CA ARG A 41 -12.89 -4.19 11.17
C ARG A 41 -13.86 -3.74 12.27
N ASN A 42 -13.44 -3.82 13.54
CA ASN A 42 -14.24 -3.36 14.67
C ASN A 42 -14.49 -1.85 14.64
N VAL A 43 -13.49 -1.06 14.29
CA VAL A 43 -13.64 0.40 14.13
C VAL A 43 -14.65 0.73 13.04
N LEU A 44 -14.55 0.07 11.88
CA LEU A 44 -15.50 0.24 10.77
C LEU A 44 -16.94 -0.15 11.16
N ALA A 45 -17.10 -1.25 11.91
CA ALA A 45 -18.39 -1.67 12.42
C ALA A 45 -19.00 -0.64 13.38
N GLN A 46 -18.21 -0.06 14.29
CA GLN A 46 -18.63 1.01 15.19
C GLN A 46 -19.03 2.29 14.44
N MET A 47 -18.39 2.54 13.30
CA MET A 47 -18.71 3.66 12.40
C MET A 47 -19.95 3.39 11.51
N GLY A 48 -20.56 2.21 11.60
CA GLY A 48 -21.69 1.80 10.76
C GLY A 48 -21.30 1.56 9.29
N MET A 49 -20.02 1.30 9.01
CA MET A 49 -19.52 1.09 7.65
C MET A 49 -19.52 -0.39 7.28
N ALA A 50 -20.47 -0.79 6.43
CA ALA A 50 -20.50 -2.12 5.85
C ALA A 50 -19.54 -2.19 4.65
N VAL A 51 -18.30 -2.63 4.89
CA VAL A 51 -17.29 -2.80 3.85
C VAL A 51 -17.52 -4.08 3.04
N ASP A 52 -18.00 -5.16 3.67
CA ASP A 52 -18.20 -6.45 3.00
C ASP A 52 -19.40 -6.47 2.02
N SER A 53 -20.21 -5.40 1.96
CA SER A 53 -21.38 -5.32 1.06
C SER A 53 -21.08 -4.66 -0.29
N ALA A 54 -19.90 -4.07 -0.48
CA ALA A 54 -19.53 -3.45 -1.74
C ALA A 54 -19.08 -4.51 -2.75
N SER A 55 -19.75 -4.59 -3.89
CA SER A 55 -19.33 -5.47 -5.00
C SER A 55 -17.89 -5.14 -5.42
N GLY A 56 -17.07 -6.19 -5.61
CA GLY A 56 -15.65 -6.05 -5.96
C GLY A 56 -14.72 -5.70 -4.79
N MET A 57 -15.25 -5.49 -3.58
CA MET A 57 -14.42 -5.28 -2.39
C MET A 57 -14.35 -6.56 -1.55
N HIS A 58 -13.15 -7.14 -1.47
CA HIS A 58 -12.87 -8.41 -0.81
C HIS A 58 -12.06 -8.16 0.46
N CYS A 59 -12.74 -7.96 1.59
CA CYS A 59 -12.10 -7.77 2.89
C CYS A 59 -11.80 -9.11 3.55
N VAL A 60 -10.56 -9.59 3.41
CA VAL A 60 -10.10 -10.87 3.97
C VAL A 60 -9.44 -10.68 5.34
N GLY A 61 -9.20 -11.77 6.06
CA GLY A 61 -8.41 -11.73 7.30
C GLY A 61 -6.93 -11.36 7.04
N PRO A 62 -6.14 -11.14 8.10
CA PRO A 62 -4.69 -10.95 7.96
C PRO A 62 -4.06 -12.13 7.22
N LEU A 63 -3.16 -11.82 6.30
CA LEU A 63 -2.43 -12.80 5.49
C LEU A 63 -1.06 -13.12 6.09
N GLY A 64 -0.54 -14.31 5.82
CA GLY A 64 0.85 -14.64 6.10
C GLY A 64 1.80 -13.84 5.22
N TYR A 65 3.08 -13.78 5.60
CA TYR A 65 4.09 -13.03 4.84
C TYR A 65 4.19 -13.49 3.38
N LEU A 66 4.23 -14.80 3.12
CA LEU A 66 4.33 -15.33 1.77
C LEU A 66 3.07 -15.02 0.92
N ASP A 67 1.88 -15.13 1.52
CA ASP A 67 0.62 -14.80 0.87
C ASP A 67 0.56 -13.30 0.51
N MET A 68 1.04 -12.42 1.41
CA MET A 68 1.16 -10.99 1.12
C MET A 68 2.07 -10.72 -0.07
N ILE A 69 3.24 -11.37 -0.12
CA ILE A 69 4.20 -11.24 -1.22
C ILE A 69 3.61 -11.73 -2.54
N GLU A 70 2.83 -12.81 -2.54
CA GLU A 70 2.12 -13.29 -3.73
C GLU A 70 1.05 -12.28 -4.18
N MET A 71 0.28 -11.73 -3.24
CA MET A 71 -0.75 -10.73 -3.52
C MET A 71 -0.16 -9.43 -4.07
N GLU A 72 0.98 -8.98 -3.56
CA GLU A 72 1.69 -7.80 -4.07
C GLU A 72 2.20 -8.04 -5.50
N GLN A 73 2.79 -9.20 -5.77
CA GLN A 73 3.24 -9.59 -7.11
C GLN A 73 2.09 -9.73 -8.12
N ALA A 74 0.94 -10.23 -7.69
CA ALA A 74 -0.22 -10.42 -8.56
C ALA A 74 -1.02 -9.12 -8.79
N ALA A 75 -0.89 -8.12 -7.91
CA ALA A 75 -1.66 -6.89 -7.99
C ALA A 75 -1.38 -6.10 -9.29
N GLN A 76 -2.40 -5.41 -9.80
CA GLN A 76 -2.24 -4.39 -10.85
C GLN A 76 -1.70 -3.07 -10.30
N MET A 77 -2.00 -2.80 -9.02
CA MET A 77 -1.59 -1.63 -8.25
C MET A 77 -1.71 -1.97 -6.76
N VAL A 78 -0.86 -1.37 -5.94
CA VAL A 78 -0.95 -1.46 -4.48
C VAL A 78 -1.33 -0.09 -3.90
N VAL A 79 -2.33 -0.07 -3.02
CA VAL A 79 -2.73 1.09 -2.24
C VAL A 79 -2.38 0.81 -0.78
N THR A 80 -1.48 1.58 -0.16
CA THR A 80 -0.89 1.20 1.12
C THR A 80 -0.63 2.39 2.04
N ASP A 81 -0.67 2.18 3.35
CA ASP A 81 -0.02 3.06 4.34
C ASP A 81 1.21 2.42 4.98
N SER A 82 1.62 1.24 4.53
CA SER A 82 2.80 0.54 5.04
C SER A 82 4.10 1.18 4.54
N GLY A 83 5.11 1.25 5.42
CA GLY A 83 6.45 1.66 5.00
C GLY A 83 7.14 0.59 4.14
N GLY A 84 7.04 -0.69 4.52
CA GLY A 84 7.69 -1.79 3.82
C GLY A 84 7.08 -2.05 2.44
N VAL A 85 5.74 -2.14 2.39
CA VAL A 85 5.02 -2.50 1.15
C VAL A 85 5.29 -1.51 0.02
N GLN A 86 5.51 -0.23 0.32
CA GLN A 86 5.92 0.76 -0.69
C GLN A 86 7.18 0.33 -1.46
N LYS A 87 8.19 -0.20 -0.74
CA LYS A 87 9.42 -0.71 -1.34
C LYS A 87 9.24 -2.07 -1.99
N GLU A 88 8.54 -2.98 -1.32
CA GLU A 88 8.30 -4.33 -1.83
C GLU A 88 7.57 -4.29 -3.19
N THR A 89 6.53 -3.44 -3.27
CA THR A 89 5.76 -3.16 -4.50
C THR A 89 6.65 -2.66 -5.65
N PHE A 90 7.66 -1.82 -5.37
CA PHE A 90 8.62 -1.36 -6.38
C PHE A 90 9.45 -2.52 -6.94
N PHE A 91 9.95 -3.44 -6.10
CA PHE A 91 10.71 -4.61 -6.57
C PHE A 91 9.87 -5.53 -7.46
N PHE A 92 8.55 -5.55 -7.27
CA PHE A 92 7.62 -6.29 -8.13
C PHE A 92 7.17 -5.52 -9.37
N GLY A 93 7.71 -4.32 -9.59
CA GLY A 93 7.36 -3.48 -10.75
C GLY A 93 5.90 -3.05 -10.76
N LYS A 94 5.31 -2.85 -9.58
CA LYS A 94 3.90 -2.46 -9.45
C LYS A 94 3.79 -0.97 -9.10
N PRO A 95 2.81 -0.25 -9.67
CA PRO A 95 2.52 1.11 -9.22
C PRO A 95 1.95 1.10 -7.81
N CYS A 96 2.37 2.09 -7.02
CA CYS A 96 1.99 2.25 -5.62
C CYS A 96 1.27 3.58 -5.39
N VAL A 97 0.26 3.58 -4.52
CA VAL A 97 -0.35 4.78 -3.95
C VAL A 97 -0.26 4.72 -2.44
N THR A 98 0.42 5.70 -1.86
CA THR A 98 0.69 5.77 -0.42
C THR A 98 -0.33 6.68 0.28
N LEU A 99 -1.15 6.12 1.15
CA LEU A 99 -2.19 6.81 1.93
C LEU A 99 -1.64 7.55 3.16
N ARG A 100 -0.59 8.36 2.96
CA ARG A 100 0.14 9.09 4.01
C ARG A 100 0.38 10.53 3.58
N ASP A 101 0.72 11.38 4.56
CA ASP A 101 1.10 12.78 4.33
C ASP A 101 2.56 12.95 3.93
N GLU A 102 3.39 11.95 4.23
CA GLU A 102 4.82 11.92 3.89
C GLU A 102 5.30 10.47 3.65
N THR A 103 6.48 10.33 3.03
CA THR A 103 7.15 9.04 2.86
C THR A 103 8.66 9.19 3.01
N GLU A 104 9.28 8.14 3.52
CA GLU A 104 10.72 7.98 3.63
C GLU A 104 11.36 7.57 2.28
N TRP A 105 10.56 7.16 1.29
CA TRP A 105 11.00 6.67 -0.02
C TRP A 105 10.77 7.70 -1.13
N VAL A 106 11.40 8.85 -1.00
CA VAL A 106 11.26 9.99 -1.93
C VAL A 106 11.65 9.61 -3.35
N GLU A 107 12.66 8.77 -3.51
CA GLU A 107 13.13 8.25 -4.79
C GLU A 107 12.03 7.51 -5.58
N LEU A 108 11.06 6.90 -4.89
CA LEU A 108 9.93 6.20 -5.53
C LEU A 108 8.85 7.18 -5.99
N ILE A 109 8.71 8.31 -5.30
CA ILE A 109 7.84 9.42 -5.75
C ILE A 109 8.44 10.06 -7.01
N GLU A 110 9.72 10.43 -6.95
CA GLU A 110 10.42 11.12 -8.03
C GLU A 110 10.48 10.31 -9.33
N SER A 111 10.65 8.99 -9.20
CA SER A 111 10.66 8.07 -10.34
C SER A 111 9.26 7.65 -10.82
N GLY A 112 8.19 8.10 -10.17
CA GLY A 112 6.80 7.82 -10.57
C GLY A 112 6.29 6.41 -10.24
N TRP A 113 7.07 5.60 -9.51
CA TRP A 113 6.65 4.28 -9.04
C TRP A 113 5.63 4.35 -7.90
N ASN A 114 5.69 5.41 -7.11
CA ASN A 114 4.79 5.63 -6.00
C ASN A 114 4.18 7.04 -6.07
N ARG A 115 2.97 7.21 -5.55
CA ARG A 115 2.28 8.50 -5.45
C ARG A 115 1.82 8.70 -4.03
N LEU A 116 2.14 9.85 -3.46
CA LEU A 116 1.60 10.23 -2.16
C LEU A 116 0.16 10.71 -2.32
N ALA A 117 -0.75 10.15 -1.54
CA ALA A 117 -2.17 10.46 -1.60
C ALA A 117 -2.74 10.58 -0.17
N PRO A 118 -2.56 11.74 0.48
CA PRO A 118 -3.20 12.03 1.75
C PRO A 118 -4.73 11.80 1.66
N PRO A 119 -5.34 11.07 2.61
CA PRO A 119 -6.79 10.85 2.71
C PRO A 119 -7.62 12.11 3.04
N THR A 120 -7.46 13.18 2.27
CA THR A 120 -8.13 14.48 2.47
C THR A 120 -9.50 14.54 1.81
N SER A 121 -9.70 13.84 0.69
CA SER A 121 -11.01 13.70 0.05
C SER A 121 -11.08 12.47 -0.84
N VAL A 122 -12.30 11.96 -1.02
CA VAL A 122 -12.57 10.80 -1.89
C VAL A 122 -12.18 11.11 -3.33
N ALA A 123 -12.46 12.33 -3.82
CA ALA A 123 -12.12 12.74 -5.18
C ALA A 123 -10.60 12.75 -5.42
N ALA A 124 -9.82 13.26 -4.47
CA ALA A 124 -8.36 13.27 -4.57
C ALA A 124 -7.79 11.85 -4.59
N LEU A 125 -8.23 10.97 -3.67
CA LEU A 125 -7.79 9.57 -3.65
C LEU A 125 -8.13 8.85 -4.95
N ARG A 126 -9.37 9.02 -5.46
CA ARG A 126 -9.77 8.41 -6.74
C ARG A 126 -8.90 8.90 -7.89
N ALA A 127 -8.60 10.20 -7.96
CA ALA A 127 -7.71 10.73 -8.98
C ALA A 127 -6.31 10.11 -8.89
N SER A 128 -5.77 9.94 -7.69
CA SER A 128 -4.47 9.26 -7.47
C SER A 128 -4.51 7.78 -7.88
N PHE A 129 -5.59 7.06 -7.57
CA PHE A 129 -5.77 5.65 -7.97
C PHE A 129 -5.81 5.51 -9.49
N GLN A 130 -6.59 6.36 -10.17
CA GLN A 130 -6.69 6.37 -11.63
C GLN A 130 -5.37 6.73 -12.30
N ALA A 131 -4.64 7.71 -11.77
CA ALA A 131 -3.34 8.09 -12.30
C ALA A 131 -2.26 7.01 -12.11
N ALA A 132 -2.42 6.13 -11.12
CA ALA A 132 -1.47 5.06 -10.83
C ALA A 132 -1.79 3.75 -11.57
N LEU A 133 -3.06 3.44 -11.78
CA LEU A 133 -3.48 2.21 -12.45
C LEU A 133 -2.90 2.14 -13.87
N GLY A 134 -2.19 1.06 -14.19
CA GLY A 134 -1.52 0.87 -15.48
C GLY A 134 -0.31 1.77 -15.72
N SER A 135 0.08 2.62 -14.76
CA SER A 135 1.29 3.43 -14.88
C SER A 135 2.55 2.61 -14.62
N VAL A 136 3.66 3.08 -15.19
CA VAL A 136 4.99 2.51 -15.01
C VAL A 136 5.95 3.66 -14.71
N GLY A 137 6.76 3.49 -13.66
CA GLY A 137 7.77 4.48 -13.29
C GLY A 137 9.01 4.42 -14.18
N ALA A 138 9.89 5.42 -14.03
CA ALA A 138 11.17 5.45 -14.71
C ALA A 138 12.07 4.27 -14.27
N PRO A 139 12.89 3.71 -15.18
CA PRO A 139 13.79 2.61 -14.83
C PRO A 139 14.94 3.10 -13.95
N VAL A 140 14.78 2.97 -12.64
CA VAL A 140 15.77 3.36 -11.62
C VAL A 140 16.23 2.13 -10.82
N ARG A 141 17.43 2.21 -10.22
CA ARG A 141 17.98 1.16 -9.34
C ARG A 141 18.51 1.78 -8.04
N PRO A 142 17.64 2.38 -7.21
CA PRO A 142 18.08 3.05 -5.99
C PRO A 142 18.51 2.07 -4.89
N TYR A 143 18.23 0.77 -5.05
CA TYR A 143 18.49 -0.27 -4.06
C TYR A 143 19.50 -1.30 -4.58
N GLY A 144 20.22 -1.93 -3.65
CA GLY A 144 21.29 -2.88 -3.97
C GLY A 144 20.81 -4.21 -4.54
N GLU A 145 21.76 -5.12 -4.73
CA GLU A 145 21.58 -6.40 -5.46
C GLU A 145 20.99 -7.54 -4.61
N GLY A 146 20.35 -7.22 -3.47
CA GLY A 146 19.84 -8.23 -2.54
C GLY A 146 20.92 -8.91 -1.67
N ASP A 147 22.15 -8.39 -1.66
CA ASP A 147 23.30 -8.95 -0.93
C ASP A 147 23.57 -8.29 0.44
N ALA A 148 22.62 -7.46 0.91
CA ALA A 148 22.77 -6.64 2.12
C ALA A 148 23.18 -7.47 3.35
N ALA A 149 22.57 -8.64 3.56
CA ALA A 149 22.90 -9.52 4.69
C ALA A 149 24.37 -9.95 4.68
N HIS A 150 24.89 -10.35 3.52
CA HIS A 150 26.30 -10.76 3.37
C HIS A 150 27.26 -9.58 3.57
N ARG A 151 26.89 -8.38 3.10
CA ARG A 151 27.69 -7.16 3.28
C ARG A 151 27.74 -6.74 4.75
N ILE A 152 26.59 -6.74 5.42
CA ILE A 152 26.50 -6.43 6.85
C ILE A 152 27.32 -7.45 7.67
N ALA A 153 27.19 -8.74 7.38
CA ALA A 153 27.95 -9.78 8.08
C ALA A 153 29.48 -9.60 7.92
N ARG A 154 29.96 -9.27 6.70
CA ARG A 154 31.38 -8.99 6.45
C ARG A 154 31.89 -7.82 7.31
N VAL A 155 31.13 -6.73 7.37
CA VAL A 155 31.47 -5.56 8.19
C VAL A 155 31.53 -5.92 9.68
N LEU A 156 30.55 -6.66 10.19
CA LEU A 156 30.50 -7.08 11.60
C LEU A 156 31.67 -8.02 11.97
N LEU A 157 32.16 -8.81 11.02
CA LEU A 157 33.29 -9.72 11.22
C LEU A 157 34.66 -9.04 11.03
N GLY A 158 34.71 -7.73 10.74
CA GLY A 158 35.96 -7.01 10.51
C GLY A 158 36.67 -7.38 9.21
N ALA A 159 35.98 -8.08 8.30
CA ALA A 159 36.51 -8.30 6.95
C ALA A 159 36.43 -6.97 6.19
N ALA A 160 37.57 -6.46 5.73
CA ALA A 160 37.62 -5.24 4.93
C ALA A 160 36.71 -5.36 3.69
N ALA A 161 36.06 -4.24 3.35
CA ALA A 161 35.08 -4.12 2.27
C ALA A 161 35.62 -4.52 0.90
#